data_AF-A0A9W9YEN8-F1
#
_entry.id   AF-A0A9W9YEN8-F1
#
_cell.length_a   1.000
_cell.length_b   1.000
_cell.length_c   1.000
_cell.angle_alpha   90.00
_cell.angle_beta   90.00
_cell.angle_gamma   90.00
#
_symmetry.space_group_name_H-M   'P 1'
#
loop_
_entity.id
_entity.type
_entity.pdbx_description
1 polymer ?
#
loop_
_entity_poly.entity_id
_entity_poly.type
_entity_poly.pdbx_seq_one_letter_code
_entity_poly.pdbx_strand_id
1 'polypeptide(L)'
;MARDKFSPSKKAVFTCICKEYNGSVSFAVISKRKDLFPEDSENIATWFRNRKESFRLLERADGTILEVSTFCRRAGFCFNYTTVTSCSRQDCQYFHVCREYIAGVCTFGSRCKWNHNFQFDQDRKFISKLELDGLTDEELCKVVQLSIPQVCLEYNDGECQDGGRCSLVHICKNFIKKKCLDRDDCGLEHEEALQTPHTTAILQNYGLKCTDGNFNFVLNTLMVCKKNISKPVTLKYKMGTPVDQNSPISLQTSSQGQRTSVTKPSEPWTPCFPTEWKVFECLCKTGSSVAFVDIAGRKDLFPHGVESAEGWFRETKGSFLITENSQGMISQVDAFSARARPCLSYNKSGKCVKYDCTNLHICRDYVTDSCSSGVTCPLNHHFHNQRDNALLSRINLDQFTDLQLRALVLSSTPQICAEYNNSICNRGDSCNRIHMCCGYLRKSCSDEYECGLDHEGVMHTDHTQKVLERLMLNNVGKHDAMKMILDDKLSLAGKDKTKCEY
;
A
#
# COMPACT_ATOMS: atom_id res chain seq x y z
N MET A 1 -55.14 -0.68 7.93
CA MET A 1 -54.16 -1.21 8.90
C MET A 1 -52.81 -1.23 8.19
N ALA A 2 -51.88 -0.36 8.57
CA ALA A 2 -50.52 -0.39 8.03
C ALA A 2 -49.87 -1.68 8.53
N ARG A 3 -49.39 -2.55 7.62
CA ARG A 3 -48.57 -3.70 8.01
C ARG A 3 -47.29 -3.16 8.63
N ASP A 4 -47.01 -3.52 9.89
CA ASP A 4 -45.73 -3.21 10.52
C ASP A 4 -44.60 -3.79 9.68
N LYS A 5 -43.68 -2.94 9.22
CA LYS A 5 -42.51 -3.37 8.44
C LYS A 5 -41.60 -4.20 9.34
N PHE A 6 -41.09 -5.30 8.81
CA PHE A 6 -40.13 -6.14 9.53
C PHE A 6 -38.83 -5.35 9.75
N SER A 7 -38.36 -5.24 11.00
CA SER A 7 -37.06 -4.64 11.31
C SER A 7 -36.02 -5.75 11.55
N PRO A 8 -34.97 -5.84 10.71
CA PRO A 8 -33.89 -6.80 10.85
C PRO A 8 -33.23 -6.80 12.24
N SER A 9 -32.84 -7.99 12.71
CA SER A 9 -32.11 -8.14 13.97
C SER A 9 -30.71 -7.55 13.88
N LYS A 10 -30.46 -6.49 14.67
CA LYS A 10 -29.14 -5.83 14.78
C LYS A 10 -28.03 -6.83 15.06
N LYS A 11 -28.24 -7.73 16.03
CA LYS A 11 -27.25 -8.73 16.46
C LYS A 11 -26.96 -9.75 15.34
N ALA A 12 -27.99 -10.19 14.62
CA ALA A 12 -27.82 -11.13 13.52
C ALA A 12 -27.00 -10.52 12.37
N VAL A 13 -27.34 -9.30 11.96
CA VAL A 13 -26.61 -8.56 10.91
C VAL A 13 -25.16 -8.30 11.34
N PHE A 14 -24.94 -7.82 12.56
CA PHE A 14 -23.59 -7.56 13.09
C PHE A 14 -22.74 -8.83 13.10
N THR A 15 -23.30 -9.94 13.61
CA THR A 15 -22.62 -11.23 13.67
C THR A 15 -22.30 -11.73 12.26
N CYS A 16 -23.23 -11.67 11.32
CA CYS A 16 -22.99 -12.04 9.93
C CYS A 16 -21.82 -11.27 9.31
N ILE A 17 -21.80 -9.94 9.45
CA ILE A 17 -20.71 -9.10 8.91
C ILE A 17 -19.36 -9.48 9.54
N CYS A 18 -19.30 -9.73 10.85
CA CYS A 18 -18.08 -10.20 11.50
C CYS A 18 -17.60 -11.55 10.95
N LYS A 19 -18.47 -12.56 10.96
CA LYS A 19 -18.09 -13.96 10.71
C LYS A 19 -17.88 -14.29 9.24
N GLU A 20 -18.74 -13.75 8.37
CA GLU A 20 -18.75 -14.12 6.95
C GLU A 20 -17.98 -13.13 6.07
N TYR A 21 -17.84 -11.88 6.52
CA TYR A 21 -17.23 -10.80 5.75
C TYR A 21 -16.04 -10.13 6.45
N ASN A 22 -15.51 -10.76 7.51
CA ASN A 22 -14.37 -10.23 8.26
C ASN A 22 -14.58 -8.77 8.71
N GLY A 23 -15.78 -8.47 9.19
CA GLY A 23 -16.15 -7.19 9.77
C GLY A 23 -16.49 -6.06 8.78
N SER A 24 -16.29 -6.23 7.47
CA SER A 24 -16.68 -5.20 6.48
C SER A 24 -17.17 -5.78 5.17
N VAL A 25 -18.24 -5.21 4.61
CA VAL A 25 -18.91 -5.74 3.42
C VAL A 25 -19.47 -4.62 2.54
N SER A 26 -19.43 -4.83 1.21
CA SER A 26 -20.10 -3.91 0.27
C SER A 26 -21.61 -3.85 0.56
N PHE A 27 -22.16 -2.63 0.53
CA PHE A 27 -23.60 -2.43 0.71
C PHE A 27 -24.43 -3.20 -0.33
N ALA A 28 -23.95 -3.31 -1.57
CA ALA A 28 -24.62 -4.03 -2.65
C ALA A 28 -24.70 -5.56 -2.42
N VAL A 29 -23.80 -6.11 -1.59
CA VAL A 29 -23.78 -7.52 -1.22
C VAL A 29 -24.69 -7.77 -0.03
N ILE A 30 -24.52 -7.01 1.07
CA ILE A 30 -25.27 -7.24 2.30
C ILE A 30 -26.76 -6.91 2.16
N SER A 31 -27.11 -5.92 1.34
CA SER A 31 -28.52 -5.55 1.08
C SER A 31 -29.30 -6.63 0.32
N LYS A 32 -28.63 -7.61 -0.29
CA LYS A 32 -29.27 -8.73 -1.01
C LYS A 32 -29.48 -9.97 -0.15
N ARG A 33 -29.01 -9.98 1.10
CA ARG A 33 -29.15 -11.11 2.03
C ARG A 33 -30.59 -11.23 2.53
N LYS A 34 -31.41 -12.03 1.85
CA LYS A 34 -32.83 -12.23 2.18
C LYS A 34 -33.05 -12.87 3.56
N ASP A 35 -32.07 -13.64 4.04
CA ASP A 35 -32.05 -14.22 5.39
C ASP A 35 -31.93 -13.16 6.50
N LEU A 36 -31.30 -12.02 6.19
CA LEU A 36 -31.16 -10.88 7.11
C LEU A 36 -32.20 -9.78 6.86
N PHE A 37 -32.51 -9.55 5.58
CA PHE A 37 -33.40 -8.50 5.09
C PHE A 37 -34.48 -9.11 4.16
N PRO A 38 -35.58 -9.64 4.72
CA PRO A 38 -36.73 -10.12 3.95
C PRO A 38 -37.39 -9.02 3.09
N GLU A 39 -38.23 -9.38 2.12
CA GLU A 39 -38.82 -8.45 1.13
C GLU A 39 -39.70 -7.34 1.75
N ASP A 40 -40.28 -7.57 2.92
CA ASP A 40 -41.07 -6.59 3.69
C ASP A 40 -40.24 -5.73 4.65
N SER A 41 -38.90 -5.76 4.54
CA SER A 41 -38.01 -4.99 5.41
C SER A 41 -38.15 -3.49 5.20
N GLU A 42 -37.88 -2.72 6.26
CA GLU A 42 -37.63 -1.29 6.10
C GLU A 42 -36.46 -1.01 5.14
N ASN A 43 -36.36 0.23 4.64
CA ASN A 43 -35.29 0.60 3.72
C ASN A 43 -33.92 0.31 4.36
N ILE A 44 -33.16 -0.62 3.76
CA ILE A 44 -31.92 -1.16 4.34
C ILE A 44 -30.88 -0.05 4.56
N ALA A 45 -30.79 0.93 3.66
CA ALA A 45 -29.86 2.06 3.82
C ALA A 45 -30.24 2.90 5.04
N THR A 46 -31.53 3.21 5.21
CA THR A 46 -32.04 3.92 6.40
C THR A 46 -31.82 3.09 7.67
N TRP A 47 -32.01 1.76 7.61
CA TRP A 47 -31.79 0.85 8.73
C TRP A 47 -30.36 0.96 9.28
N PHE A 48 -29.36 0.97 8.40
CA PHE A 48 -27.96 1.13 8.77
C PHE A 48 -27.66 2.54 9.29
N ARG A 49 -28.17 3.59 8.62
CA ARG A 49 -27.95 4.99 9.05
C ARG A 49 -28.50 5.30 10.43
N ASN A 50 -29.55 4.60 10.85
CA ASN A 50 -30.12 4.73 12.19
C ASN A 50 -29.33 3.97 13.27
N ARG A 51 -28.28 3.22 12.90
CA ARG A 51 -27.53 2.32 13.79
C ARG A 51 -26.02 2.61 13.77
N LYS A 52 -25.66 3.89 13.79
CA LYS A 52 -24.26 4.37 13.76
C LYS A 52 -23.38 3.89 14.92
N GLU A 53 -23.99 3.48 16.03
CA GLU A 53 -23.27 2.92 17.18
C GLU A 53 -22.83 1.46 16.97
N SER A 54 -23.38 0.77 15.96
CA SER A 54 -23.06 -0.63 15.62
C SER A 54 -22.49 -0.81 14.22
N PHE A 55 -22.69 0.16 13.32
CA PHE A 55 -22.22 0.10 11.95
C PHE A 55 -21.65 1.45 11.50
N ARG A 56 -20.47 1.40 10.87
CA ARG A 56 -19.86 2.54 10.20
C ARG A 56 -20.09 2.42 8.70
N LEU A 57 -20.45 3.52 8.06
CA LEU A 57 -20.75 3.58 6.63
C LEU A 57 -19.66 4.34 5.90
N LEU A 58 -19.22 3.79 4.77
CA LEU A 58 -18.45 4.53 3.77
C LEU A 58 -19.43 5.04 2.71
N GLU A 59 -19.70 6.33 2.71
CA GLU A 59 -20.63 6.98 1.78
C GLU A 59 -19.90 7.88 0.79
N ARG A 60 -20.42 7.95 -0.45
CA ARG A 60 -20.05 8.99 -1.41
C ARG A 60 -20.69 10.33 -1.04
N ALA A 61 -20.21 11.40 -1.66
CA ALA A 61 -20.77 12.74 -1.51
C ALA A 61 -22.26 12.83 -1.91
N ASP A 62 -22.73 11.93 -2.79
CA ASP A 62 -24.14 11.84 -3.20
C ASP A 62 -25.02 11.03 -2.22
N GLY A 63 -24.46 10.54 -1.11
CA GLY A 63 -25.16 9.73 -0.11
C GLY A 63 -25.25 8.24 -0.46
N THR A 64 -24.61 7.77 -1.54
CA THR A 64 -24.54 6.34 -1.86
C THR A 64 -23.65 5.61 -0.87
N ILE A 65 -24.20 4.60 -0.17
CA ILE A 65 -23.42 3.72 0.71
C ILE A 65 -22.62 2.73 -0.16
N LEU A 66 -21.30 2.74 -0.01
CA LEU A 66 -20.39 1.81 -0.68
C LEU A 66 -20.14 0.56 0.16
N GLU A 67 -19.85 0.77 1.45
CA GLU A 67 -19.42 -0.26 2.38
C GLU A 67 -20.04 -0.06 3.76
N VAL A 68 -20.30 -1.18 4.44
CA VAL A 68 -20.76 -1.25 5.82
C VAL A 68 -19.72 -2.03 6.63
N SER A 69 -19.16 -1.40 7.65
CA SER A 69 -18.27 -2.06 8.62
C SER A 69 -18.96 -2.22 9.97
N THR A 70 -18.69 -3.31 10.68
CA THR A 70 -19.04 -3.42 12.11
C THR A 70 -18.30 -2.38 12.92
N PHE A 71 -18.97 -1.77 13.88
CA PHE A 71 -18.43 -0.71 14.71
C PHE A 71 -18.93 -0.85 16.14
N CYS A 72 -18.07 -0.60 17.12
CA CYS A 72 -18.43 -0.56 18.53
C CYS A 72 -17.67 0.59 19.18
N ARG A 73 -18.33 1.73 19.39
CA ARG A 73 -17.69 2.95 19.90
C ARG A 73 -16.92 2.76 21.21
N ARG A 74 -17.34 1.79 22.04
CA ARG A 74 -16.74 1.49 23.35
C ARG A 74 -15.61 0.45 23.27
N ALA A 75 -15.31 -0.10 22.09
CA ALA A 75 -14.25 -1.08 21.87
C ALA A 75 -12.87 -0.41 21.78
N GLY A 76 -12.41 0.16 22.89
CA GLY A 76 -11.08 0.79 23.03
C GLY A 76 -10.13 0.01 23.95
N PHE A 77 -8.89 0.48 24.07
CA PHE A 77 -7.87 -0.11 24.95
C PHE A 77 -7.72 0.61 26.27
N CYS A 78 -7.37 -0.16 27.30
CA CYS A 78 -6.89 0.43 28.54
C CYS A 78 -5.46 0.95 28.35
N PHE A 79 -5.28 2.28 28.36
CA PHE A 79 -3.95 2.88 28.25
C PHE A 79 -3.04 2.52 29.42
N ASN A 80 -3.57 2.42 30.64
CA ASN A 80 -2.78 2.02 31.82
C ASN A 80 -2.29 0.58 31.71
N TYR A 81 -3.14 -0.32 31.17
CA TYR A 81 -2.73 -1.68 30.84
C TYR A 81 -1.61 -1.61 29.82
N THR A 82 -1.86 -1.08 28.62
CA THR A 82 -0.89 -1.12 27.49
C THR A 82 0.42 -0.34 27.70
N THR A 83 0.56 0.48 28.75
CA THR A 83 1.77 1.27 29.03
C THR A 83 2.54 0.86 30.30
N VAL A 84 1.86 0.62 31.43
CA VAL A 84 2.51 0.48 32.76
C VAL A 84 2.33 -0.90 33.39
N THR A 85 1.62 -1.83 32.74
CA THR A 85 1.32 -3.21 33.20
C THR A 85 0.38 -3.32 34.40
N SER A 86 -0.08 -2.19 34.95
CA SER A 86 -0.87 -2.14 36.17
C SER A 86 -2.19 -1.40 35.96
N CYS A 87 -3.20 -2.06 35.39
CA CYS A 87 -4.58 -1.59 35.52
C CYS A 87 -5.19 -2.20 36.80
N SER A 88 -5.27 -1.40 37.87
CA SER A 88 -5.87 -1.80 39.15
C SER A 88 -7.40 -1.62 39.19
N ARG A 89 -8.01 -1.10 38.12
CA ARG A 89 -9.46 -0.85 38.05
C ARG A 89 -10.20 -2.14 37.77
N GLN A 90 -10.91 -2.65 38.79
CA GLN A 90 -11.75 -3.85 38.67
C GLN A 90 -12.86 -3.69 37.61
N ASP A 91 -13.42 -2.48 37.46
CA ASP A 91 -14.46 -2.16 36.46
C ASP A 91 -13.93 -1.34 35.26
N CYS A 92 -12.70 -1.62 34.80
CA CYS A 92 -12.13 -0.94 33.63
C CYS A 92 -13.07 -1.06 32.40
N GLN A 93 -13.40 0.03 31.72
CA GLN A 93 -14.31 -0.02 30.57
C GLN A 93 -13.60 -0.20 29.21
N TYR A 94 -12.43 -0.84 29.20
CA TYR A 94 -11.62 -0.98 28.00
C TYR A 94 -10.92 -2.35 27.95
N PHE A 95 -10.61 -2.83 26.75
CA PHE A 95 -9.93 -4.11 26.55
C PHE A 95 -8.53 -4.13 27.16
N HIS A 96 -8.18 -5.25 27.81
CA HIS A 96 -6.87 -5.55 28.37
C HIS A 96 -6.17 -6.60 27.51
N VAL A 97 -5.93 -6.22 26.26
CA VAL A 97 -5.29 -7.04 25.23
C VAL A 97 -4.11 -6.26 24.65
N CYS A 98 -3.10 -6.99 24.20
CA CYS A 98 -1.93 -6.43 23.53
C CYS A 98 -2.35 -5.62 22.30
N ARG A 99 -2.07 -4.31 22.33
CA ARG A 99 -2.36 -3.40 21.21
C ARG A 99 -1.71 -3.87 19.89
N GLU A 100 -0.45 -4.30 19.95
CA GLU A 100 0.29 -4.75 18.77
C GLU A 100 -0.22 -6.11 18.25
N TYR A 101 -0.80 -6.95 19.12
CA TYR A 101 -1.45 -8.20 18.71
C TYR A 101 -2.72 -7.90 17.94
N ILE A 102 -3.60 -7.05 18.50
CA ILE A 102 -4.79 -6.58 17.79
C ILE A 102 -4.41 -5.94 16.46
N ALA A 103 -3.33 -5.15 16.40
CA ALA A 103 -2.85 -4.53 15.17
C ALA A 103 -2.18 -5.52 14.17
N GLY A 104 -1.97 -6.78 14.55
CA GLY A 104 -1.36 -7.82 13.70
C GLY A 104 0.16 -7.67 13.51
N VAL A 105 0.84 -6.97 14.41
CA VAL A 105 2.28 -6.62 14.31
C VAL A 105 3.11 -7.04 15.53
N CYS A 106 2.51 -7.68 16.55
CA CYS A 106 3.26 -8.16 17.71
C CYS A 106 4.23 -9.28 17.34
N THR A 107 5.52 -9.07 17.58
CA THR A 107 6.59 -10.04 17.29
C THR A 107 6.98 -10.91 18.48
N PHE A 108 6.46 -10.61 19.68
CA PHE A 108 6.83 -11.33 20.91
C PHE A 108 6.13 -12.69 21.06
N GLY A 109 5.06 -12.94 20.31
CA GLY A 109 4.29 -14.18 20.39
C GLY A 109 3.87 -14.50 21.82
N SER A 110 4.07 -15.74 22.26
CA SER A 110 3.78 -16.20 23.63
C SER A 110 4.63 -15.54 24.71
N ARG A 111 5.74 -14.88 24.36
CA ARG A 111 6.60 -14.13 25.29
C ARG A 111 6.15 -12.67 25.48
N CYS A 112 5.02 -12.27 24.87
CA CYS A 112 4.50 -10.93 25.09
C CYS A 112 4.06 -10.78 26.54
N LYS A 113 4.43 -9.66 27.16
CA LYS A 113 3.97 -9.30 28.52
C LYS A 113 2.47 -8.96 28.60
N TRP A 114 1.79 -8.92 27.45
CA TRP A 114 0.40 -8.56 27.31
C TRP A 114 -0.42 -9.74 26.81
N ASN A 115 -1.70 -9.79 27.19
CA ASN A 115 -2.61 -10.84 26.76
C ASN A 115 -2.78 -10.80 25.23
N HIS A 116 -2.71 -11.98 24.60
CA HIS A 116 -3.02 -12.19 23.17
C HIS A 116 -4.37 -12.90 22.98
N ASN A 117 -5.22 -12.84 24.00
CA ASN A 117 -6.58 -13.36 23.98
C ASN A 117 -7.47 -12.41 24.79
N PHE A 118 -8.79 -12.63 24.71
CA PHE A 118 -9.77 -11.82 25.42
C PHE A 118 -10.29 -12.47 26.71
N GLN A 119 -9.64 -13.52 27.23
CA GLN A 119 -10.14 -14.29 28.39
C GLN A 119 -10.39 -13.38 29.60
N PHE A 120 -9.43 -12.49 29.92
CA PHE A 120 -9.59 -11.54 31.02
C PHE A 120 -10.82 -10.63 30.85
N ASP A 121 -11.09 -10.18 29.62
CA ASP A 121 -12.24 -9.34 29.30
C ASP A 121 -13.56 -10.13 29.27
N GLN A 122 -13.49 -11.44 29.01
CA GLN A 122 -14.60 -12.39 29.15
C GLN A 122 -14.96 -12.62 30.62
N ASP A 123 -13.96 -12.90 31.47
CA ASP A 123 -14.16 -13.23 32.90
C ASP A 123 -14.86 -12.09 33.66
N ARG A 124 -14.50 -10.85 33.33
CA ARG A 124 -15.12 -9.63 33.88
C ARG A 124 -16.40 -9.19 33.14
N LYS A 125 -16.92 -10.03 32.24
CA LYS A 125 -18.15 -9.83 31.45
C LYS A 125 -18.15 -8.56 30.59
N PHE A 126 -16.98 -8.07 30.18
CA PHE A 126 -16.88 -6.85 29.37
C PHE A 126 -17.33 -7.07 27.94
N ILE A 127 -16.97 -8.20 27.34
CA ILE A 127 -17.46 -8.61 26.00
C ILE A 127 -19.00 -8.64 25.99
N SER A 128 -19.61 -9.21 27.02
CA SER A 128 -21.07 -9.25 27.14
C SER A 128 -21.70 -7.87 27.32
N LYS A 129 -21.07 -6.98 28.09
CA LYS A 129 -21.49 -5.57 28.23
C LYS A 129 -21.41 -4.78 26.90
N LEU A 130 -20.64 -5.26 25.93
CA LEU A 130 -20.54 -4.70 24.58
C LEU A 130 -21.44 -5.43 23.57
N GLU A 131 -22.20 -6.43 23.98
CA GLU A 131 -23.02 -7.30 23.12
C GLU A 131 -22.19 -8.06 22.06
N LEU A 132 -20.93 -8.38 22.36
CA LEU A 132 -19.99 -9.06 21.45
C LEU A 132 -19.83 -10.56 21.74
N ASP A 133 -20.74 -11.15 22.53
CA ASP A 133 -20.70 -12.57 22.87
C ASP A 133 -20.81 -13.48 21.65
N GLY A 134 -20.05 -14.58 21.66
CA GLY A 134 -20.07 -15.60 20.61
C GLY A 134 -19.18 -15.28 19.40
N LEU A 135 -18.40 -14.21 19.46
CA LEU A 135 -17.31 -13.92 18.53
C LEU A 135 -16.01 -14.62 18.97
N THR A 136 -15.18 -15.05 18.02
CA THR A 136 -13.82 -15.55 18.30
C THR A 136 -12.86 -14.41 18.61
N ASP A 137 -11.67 -14.73 19.12
CA ASP A 137 -10.64 -13.72 19.39
C ASP A 137 -10.23 -12.97 18.11
N GLU A 138 -10.15 -13.65 16.96
CA GLU A 138 -9.85 -13.02 15.67
C GLU A 138 -10.96 -12.07 15.22
N GLU A 139 -12.22 -12.47 15.37
CA GLU A 139 -13.39 -11.65 15.07
C GLU A 139 -13.45 -10.41 15.99
N LEU A 140 -13.16 -10.59 17.29
CA LEU A 140 -13.04 -9.51 18.26
C LEU A 140 -11.89 -8.56 17.91
N CYS A 141 -10.72 -9.07 17.51
CA CYS A 141 -9.62 -8.25 17.01
C CYS A 141 -10.11 -7.36 15.86
N LYS A 142 -10.86 -7.94 14.93
CA LYS A 142 -11.37 -7.19 13.77
C LYS A 142 -12.37 -6.10 14.15
N VAL A 143 -13.30 -6.40 15.07
CA VAL A 143 -14.24 -5.40 15.61
C VAL A 143 -13.48 -4.25 16.28
N VAL A 144 -12.47 -4.55 17.10
CA VAL A 144 -11.65 -3.52 17.78
C VAL A 144 -10.88 -2.68 16.76
N GLN A 145 -10.23 -3.31 15.77
CA GLN A 145 -9.54 -2.59 14.68
C GLN A 145 -10.48 -1.63 13.93
N LEU A 146 -11.69 -2.08 13.58
CA LEU A 146 -12.67 -1.27 12.84
C LEU A 146 -13.29 -0.17 13.70
N SER A 147 -13.24 -0.30 15.03
CA SER A 147 -13.80 0.64 15.99
C SER A 147 -12.83 1.72 16.45
N ILE A 148 -11.59 1.70 15.97
CA ILE A 148 -10.54 2.64 16.33
C ILE A 148 -10.01 3.32 15.06
N PRO A 149 -9.83 4.65 15.04
CA PRO A 149 -9.24 5.32 13.89
C PRO A 149 -7.83 4.78 13.62
N GLN A 150 -7.58 4.39 12.38
CA GLN A 150 -6.30 3.82 11.96
C GLN A 150 -5.48 4.83 11.17
N VAL A 151 -4.15 4.69 11.28
CA VAL A 151 -3.19 5.45 10.49
C VAL A 151 -3.15 4.91 9.07
N CYS A 152 -3.21 5.81 8.09
CA CYS A 152 -3.07 5.48 6.68
C CYS A 152 -1.62 5.06 6.37
N LEU A 153 -1.39 3.76 6.15
CA LEU A 153 -0.07 3.28 5.76
C LEU A 153 0.31 3.73 4.35
N GLU A 154 -0.64 3.82 3.42
CA GLU A 154 -0.38 4.35 2.08
C GLU A 154 0.08 5.80 2.13
N TYR A 155 -0.45 6.64 3.03
CA TYR A 155 0.07 8.00 3.24
C TYR A 155 1.52 7.97 3.74
N ASN A 156 1.82 7.11 4.71
CA ASN A 156 3.16 6.96 5.27
C ASN A 156 4.17 6.46 4.23
N ASP A 157 3.71 5.57 3.35
CA ASP A 157 4.49 5.00 2.27
C ASP A 157 4.50 5.95 1.04
N GLY A 158 3.68 7.00 1.03
CA GLY A 158 3.58 8.04 -0.02
C GLY A 158 2.75 7.63 -1.25
N GLU A 159 1.91 6.61 -1.10
CA GLU A 159 1.09 5.98 -2.15
C GLU A 159 -0.38 6.43 -2.11
N CYS A 160 -0.85 7.07 -1.02
CA CYS A 160 -2.26 7.43 -0.87
C CYS A 160 -2.72 8.45 -1.91
N GLN A 161 -3.69 8.07 -2.74
CA GLN A 161 -4.29 8.92 -3.79
C GLN A 161 -5.62 9.58 -3.37
N ASP A 162 -6.18 9.18 -2.23
CA ASP A 162 -7.51 9.64 -1.81
C ASP A 162 -7.49 11.06 -1.22
N GLY A 163 -6.31 11.54 -0.82
CA GLY A 163 -6.12 12.87 -0.23
C GLY A 163 -7.10 13.10 0.92
N GLY A 164 -7.81 14.23 0.89
CA GLY A 164 -8.82 14.58 1.90
C GLY A 164 -10.04 13.64 1.97
N ARG A 165 -10.19 12.70 1.01
CA ARG A 165 -11.27 11.69 0.99
C ARG A 165 -10.85 10.35 1.58
N CYS A 166 -9.59 10.18 2.00
CA CYS A 166 -9.16 8.95 2.66
C CYS A 166 -9.99 8.70 3.92
N SER A 167 -10.29 7.44 4.24
CA SER A 167 -11.02 7.10 5.48
C SER A 167 -10.10 6.87 6.68
N LEU A 168 -8.79 7.00 6.47
CA LEU A 168 -7.72 6.71 7.43
C LEU A 168 -6.90 7.98 7.72
N VAL A 169 -6.34 8.07 8.93
CA VAL A 169 -5.66 9.29 9.38
C VAL A 169 -4.28 9.42 8.74
N HIS A 170 -4.03 10.55 8.08
CA HIS A 170 -2.74 10.92 7.51
C HIS A 170 -1.83 11.50 8.60
N ILE A 171 -1.06 10.64 9.27
CA ILE A 171 -0.12 11.00 10.34
C ILE A 171 1.07 10.04 10.32
N CYS A 172 2.25 10.48 10.76
CA CYS A 172 3.43 9.62 10.82
C CYS A 172 3.24 8.40 11.74
N LYS A 173 3.36 7.19 11.17
CA LYS A 173 3.27 5.91 11.89
C LYS A 173 4.35 5.76 12.95
N ASN A 174 5.56 6.26 12.68
CA ASN A 174 6.67 6.20 13.62
C ASN A 174 6.49 7.21 14.77
N PHE A 175 5.86 8.36 14.52
CA PHE A 175 5.48 9.29 15.57
C PHE A 175 4.47 8.66 16.54
N ILE A 176 3.41 8.04 16.02
CA ILE A 176 2.43 7.30 16.83
C ILE A 176 3.09 6.15 17.60
N LYS A 177 4.06 5.46 17.00
CA LYS A 177 4.84 4.41 17.66
C LYS A 177 5.91 4.92 18.62
N LYS A 178 6.08 6.24 18.77
CA LYS A 178 7.14 6.88 19.57
C LYS A 178 8.56 6.46 19.16
N LYS A 179 8.76 6.24 17.85
CA LYS A 179 10.01 5.84 17.20
C LYS A 179 10.49 6.86 16.16
N CYS A 180 9.81 7.99 16.02
CA CYS A 180 10.26 9.06 15.15
C CYS A 180 11.40 9.81 15.85
N LEU A 181 12.58 9.86 15.21
CA LEU A 181 13.81 10.40 15.78
C LEU A 181 13.98 11.91 15.54
N ASP A 182 13.22 12.48 14.60
CA ASP A 182 13.32 13.90 14.24
C ASP A 182 11.90 14.48 14.02
N ARG A 183 11.49 15.41 14.88
CA ARG A 183 10.13 15.99 14.83
C ARG A 183 10.00 17.02 13.70
N ASP A 184 11.11 17.64 13.32
CA ASP A 184 11.14 18.74 12.36
C ASP A 184 11.44 18.22 10.93
N ASP A 185 12.32 17.22 10.78
CA ASP A 185 12.70 16.70 9.44
C ASP A 185 11.95 15.42 8.99
N CYS A 186 10.92 14.98 9.73
CA CYS A 186 10.16 13.76 9.39
C CYS A 186 9.45 13.83 8.02
N GLY A 187 9.02 15.03 7.59
CA GLY A 187 8.32 15.28 6.33
C GLY A 187 6.92 14.63 6.21
N LEU A 188 6.41 14.02 7.28
CA LEU A 188 5.00 13.63 7.45
C LEU A 188 4.41 14.49 8.57
N GLU A 189 3.09 14.64 8.56
CA GLU A 189 2.41 15.37 9.61
C GLU A 189 2.47 14.60 10.95
N HIS A 190 2.65 15.36 12.03
CA HIS A 190 2.69 14.90 13.42
C HIS A 190 1.43 15.34 14.17
N GLU A 191 1.55 16.24 15.13
CA GLU A 191 0.46 16.62 16.03
C GLU A 191 -0.55 17.54 15.32
N GLU A 192 -0.04 18.40 14.44
CA GLU A 192 -0.80 19.27 13.55
C GLU A 192 -1.76 18.49 12.62
N ALA A 193 -1.43 17.23 12.31
CA ALA A 193 -2.30 16.34 11.53
C ALA A 193 -3.70 16.19 12.14
N LEU A 194 -3.79 16.23 13.49
CA LEU A 194 -5.02 16.04 14.23
C LEU A 194 -5.98 17.23 14.12
N GLN A 195 -5.46 18.40 13.74
CA GLN A 195 -6.25 19.61 13.55
C GLN A 195 -6.69 19.80 12.08
N THR A 196 -6.21 18.96 11.15
CA THR A 196 -6.63 19.06 9.75
C THR A 196 -8.15 18.78 9.60
N PRO A 197 -8.84 19.40 8.62
CA PRO A 197 -10.25 19.13 8.36
C PRO A 197 -10.51 17.64 8.06
N HIS A 198 -9.57 17.01 7.37
CA HIS A 198 -9.60 15.60 7.03
C HIS A 198 -9.60 14.70 8.27
N THR A 199 -8.60 14.83 9.15
CA THR A 199 -8.53 14.04 10.38
C THR A 199 -9.68 14.35 11.32
N THR A 200 -10.12 15.61 11.39
CA THR A 200 -11.28 16.02 12.19
C THR A 200 -12.54 15.28 11.76
N ALA A 201 -12.81 15.19 10.44
CA ALA A 201 -13.95 14.45 9.91
C ALA A 201 -13.85 12.95 10.22
N ILE A 202 -12.66 12.36 10.12
CA ILE A 202 -12.42 10.97 10.48
C ILE A 202 -12.73 10.76 11.96
N LEU A 203 -12.13 11.54 12.86
CA LEU A 203 -12.31 11.41 14.31
C LEU A 203 -13.79 11.52 14.73
N GLN A 204 -14.55 12.43 14.10
CA GLN A 204 -15.99 12.56 14.34
C GLN A 204 -16.76 11.27 14.03
N ASN A 205 -16.35 10.51 13.01
CA ASN A 205 -16.96 9.21 12.68
C ASN A 205 -16.74 8.15 13.78
N TYR A 206 -15.71 8.31 14.62
CA TYR A 206 -15.46 7.48 15.80
C TYR A 206 -15.99 8.12 17.08
N GLY A 207 -16.67 9.26 16.98
CA GLY A 207 -17.16 10.00 18.13
C GLY A 207 -16.05 10.62 18.99
N LEU A 208 -14.90 10.89 18.37
CA LEU A 208 -13.75 11.57 18.97
C LEU A 208 -13.71 13.02 18.48
N LYS A 209 -13.21 13.92 19.34
CA LYS A 209 -12.92 15.31 18.99
C LYS A 209 -11.54 15.64 19.54
N CYS A 210 -10.68 16.22 18.70
CA CYS A 210 -9.39 16.73 19.13
C CYS A 210 -9.55 18.19 19.59
N THR A 211 -9.05 18.49 20.79
CA THR A 211 -8.95 19.83 21.37
C THR A 211 -7.60 19.96 22.07
N ASP A 212 -7.20 21.18 22.41
CA ASP A 212 -5.88 21.44 23.00
C ASP A 212 -5.64 20.67 24.32
N GLY A 213 -6.70 20.31 25.03
CA GLY A 213 -6.63 19.55 26.28
C GLY A 213 -6.54 18.02 26.14
N ASN A 214 -6.66 17.45 24.93
CA ASN A 214 -6.75 15.98 24.77
C ASN A 214 -5.91 15.38 23.63
N PHE A 215 -4.98 16.12 23.03
CA PHE A 215 -4.09 15.64 21.98
C PHE A 215 -3.46 14.27 22.27
N ASN A 216 -2.82 14.14 23.43
CA ASN A 216 -2.16 12.89 23.83
C ASN A 216 -3.14 11.71 23.92
N PHE A 217 -4.39 11.94 24.33
CA PHE A 217 -5.40 10.90 24.36
C PHE A 217 -5.76 10.43 22.94
N VAL A 218 -5.98 11.38 22.02
CA VAL A 218 -6.29 11.07 20.62
C VAL A 218 -5.13 10.35 19.95
N LEU A 219 -3.89 10.84 20.11
CA LEU A 219 -2.68 10.19 19.58
C LEU A 219 -2.53 8.76 20.09
N ASN A 220 -2.69 8.55 21.40
CA ASN A 220 -2.64 7.21 21.98
C ASN A 220 -3.81 6.32 21.54
N THR A 221 -4.92 6.89 21.04
CA THR A 221 -6.03 6.11 20.48
C THR A 221 -5.71 5.57 19.09
N LEU A 222 -4.98 6.30 18.24
CA LEU A 222 -4.74 5.94 16.83
C LEU A 222 -3.99 4.62 16.64
N MET A 223 -4.52 3.70 15.84
CA MET A 223 -3.91 2.39 15.63
C MET A 223 -3.09 2.31 14.33
N VAL A 224 -1.91 1.68 14.40
CA VAL A 224 -1.10 1.36 13.21
C VAL A 224 -1.18 -0.15 12.96
N CYS A 225 -2.16 -0.58 12.16
CA CYS A 225 -2.34 -1.98 11.77
C CYS A 225 -1.30 -2.42 10.74
N LYS A 226 -1.03 -3.73 10.64
CA LYS A 226 -0.37 -4.31 9.46
C LYS A 226 -1.21 -3.99 8.21
N LYS A 227 -0.59 -3.82 7.04
CA LYS A 227 -1.32 -3.66 5.77
C LYS A 227 -2.36 -4.79 5.66
N ASN A 228 -3.63 -4.46 5.82
CA ASN A 228 -4.71 -5.39 5.55
C ASN A 228 -4.75 -5.55 4.03
N ILE A 229 -4.52 -6.76 3.52
CA ILE A 229 -4.64 -7.10 2.09
C ILE A 229 -6.09 -6.94 1.59
N SER A 230 -7.04 -6.63 2.47
CA SER A 230 -8.39 -6.22 2.11
C SER A 230 -8.42 -4.80 1.55
N LYS A 231 -8.06 -4.62 0.27
CA LYS A 231 -8.56 -3.45 -0.47
C LYS A 231 -10.09 -3.52 -0.49
N PRO A 232 -10.83 -2.41 -0.31
CA PRO A 232 -12.18 -2.34 -0.83
C PRO A 232 -12.10 -2.55 -2.35
N VAL A 233 -12.85 -3.52 -2.86
CA VAL A 233 -12.89 -3.84 -4.28
C VAL A 233 -13.42 -2.61 -5.03
N THR A 234 -12.52 -1.84 -5.64
CA THR A 234 -12.87 -0.85 -6.65
C THR A 234 -13.18 -1.61 -7.93
N LEU A 235 -14.44 -2.05 -8.07
CA LEU A 235 -14.93 -2.63 -9.31
C LEU A 235 -14.88 -1.55 -10.41
N LYS A 236 -13.89 -1.65 -11.30
CA LYS A 236 -13.94 -1.02 -12.62
C LYS A 236 -15.01 -1.74 -13.43
N TYR A 237 -16.24 -1.23 -13.44
CA TYR A 237 -17.28 -1.71 -14.36
C TYR A 237 -16.93 -1.26 -15.79
N LYS A 238 -16.57 -2.21 -16.66
CA LYS A 238 -16.73 -2.04 -18.10
C LYS A 238 -18.20 -2.28 -18.43
N MET A 239 -18.86 -1.30 -19.03
CA MET A 239 -20.17 -1.50 -19.64
C MET A 239 -20.02 -2.41 -20.87
N GLY A 240 -20.79 -3.50 -20.88
CA GLY A 240 -21.07 -4.28 -22.08
C GLY A 240 -22.57 -4.54 -22.10
N THR A 241 -23.23 -4.07 -23.15
CA THR A 241 -24.64 -4.32 -23.48
C THR A 241 -24.91 -5.80 -23.77
N PRO A 242 -26.15 -6.29 -23.55
CA PRO A 242 -26.52 -7.71 -23.60
C PRO A 242 -26.94 -8.16 -25.01
N VAL A 243 -27.00 -9.50 -25.22
CA VAL A 243 -27.62 -10.31 -26.31
C VAL A 243 -26.66 -11.51 -26.56
N ASP A 244 -27.01 -12.81 -26.61
CA ASP A 244 -28.29 -13.51 -26.68
C ASP A 244 -28.16 -14.98 -26.18
N GLN A 245 -29.32 -15.61 -26.03
CA GLN A 245 -29.63 -16.94 -25.48
C GLN A 245 -29.20 -18.13 -26.36
N ASN A 246 -28.82 -19.27 -25.74
CA ASN A 246 -29.47 -20.59 -25.88
C ASN A 246 -28.63 -21.79 -25.37
N SER A 247 -29.05 -22.36 -24.23
CA SER A 247 -29.41 -23.80 -24.02
C SER A 247 -28.32 -24.91 -24.10
N PRO A 248 -28.55 -26.16 -23.60
CA PRO A 248 -28.32 -26.55 -22.20
C PRO A 248 -27.65 -27.96 -22.02
N ILE A 249 -27.58 -28.46 -20.75
CA ILE A 249 -27.39 -29.88 -20.32
C ILE A 249 -25.91 -30.36 -20.36
N SER A 250 -25.30 -31.02 -19.36
CA SER A 250 -25.76 -32.10 -18.49
C SER A 250 -25.03 -32.18 -17.14
N LEU A 251 -25.76 -32.64 -16.13
CA LEU A 251 -25.24 -33.29 -14.94
C LEU A 251 -24.42 -34.54 -15.32
N GLN A 252 -23.36 -34.82 -14.57
CA GLN A 252 -23.05 -36.18 -14.14
C GLN A 252 -22.37 -36.18 -12.76
N THR A 253 -22.96 -37.00 -11.90
CA THR A 253 -22.63 -37.29 -10.51
C THR A 253 -21.70 -38.50 -10.40
N SER A 254 -21.22 -38.72 -9.17
CA SER A 254 -20.58 -39.91 -8.60
C SER A 254 -19.04 -39.90 -8.67
N SER A 255 -18.29 -40.34 -7.65
CA SER A 255 -18.62 -41.28 -6.57
C SER A 255 -17.69 -41.10 -5.36
N GLN A 256 -18.20 -41.54 -4.21
CA GLN A 256 -17.59 -41.54 -2.88
C GLN A 256 -16.40 -42.49 -2.77
N GLY A 257 -15.43 -42.11 -1.94
CA GLY A 257 -14.44 -43.00 -1.34
C GLY A 257 -14.12 -42.55 0.08
N GLN A 258 -14.83 -43.11 1.07
CA GLN A 258 -14.54 -42.95 2.50
C GLN A 258 -13.26 -43.71 2.87
N ARG A 259 -12.32 -43.04 3.55
CA ARG A 259 -11.36 -43.71 4.45
C ARG A 259 -11.11 -42.85 5.69
N THR A 260 -11.22 -43.53 6.82
CA THR A 260 -11.26 -43.01 8.19
C THR A 260 -9.91 -42.53 8.73
N SER A 261 -9.98 -41.40 9.42
CA SER A 261 -9.14 -40.80 10.47
C SER A 261 -7.93 -41.55 11.05
N VAL A 262 -6.77 -40.89 11.04
CA VAL A 262 -5.86 -40.82 12.21
C VAL A 262 -5.36 -39.38 12.35
N THR A 263 -5.76 -38.74 13.45
CA THR A 263 -5.40 -37.38 13.86
C THR A 263 -3.97 -37.33 14.42
N LYS A 264 -3.13 -36.46 13.85
CA LYS A 264 -1.93 -35.92 14.51
C LYS A 264 -2.20 -34.46 14.90
N PRO A 265 -1.65 -33.94 16.00
CA PRO A 265 -1.82 -32.53 16.36
C PRO A 265 -1.11 -31.69 15.30
N SER A 266 -1.87 -30.90 14.56
CA SER A 266 -1.32 -29.90 13.64
C SER A 266 -0.64 -28.82 14.46
N GLU A 267 0.66 -28.67 14.25
CA GLU A 267 1.43 -27.50 14.69
C GLU A 267 0.72 -26.19 14.26
N PRO A 268 0.87 -25.10 15.02
CA PRO A 268 0.28 -23.82 14.68
C PRO A 268 0.75 -23.38 13.28
N TRP A 269 -0.21 -23.21 12.37
CA TRP A 269 0.02 -22.71 11.01
C TRP A 269 0.80 -21.39 11.06
N THR A 270 2.08 -21.46 10.72
CA THR A 270 2.93 -20.28 10.52
C THR A 270 2.71 -19.85 9.07
N PRO A 271 2.44 -18.56 8.76
CA PRO A 271 2.25 -18.14 7.37
C PRO A 271 3.51 -18.46 6.56
N CYS A 272 3.41 -19.40 5.61
CA CYS A 272 4.53 -19.93 4.81
C CYS A 272 5.06 -18.96 3.72
N PHE A 273 4.63 -17.70 3.73
CA PHE A 273 4.99 -16.72 2.70
C PHE A 273 5.98 -15.67 3.23
N PRO A 274 6.98 -15.25 2.43
CA PRO A 274 7.91 -14.21 2.83
C PRO A 274 7.17 -12.88 2.98
N THR A 275 7.63 -12.00 3.87
CA THR A 275 7.11 -10.64 3.90
C THR A 275 7.53 -9.91 2.63
N GLU A 276 6.65 -9.05 2.09
CA GLU A 276 6.95 -8.15 0.97
C GLU A 276 8.29 -7.45 1.16
N TRP A 277 8.51 -6.93 2.38
CA TRP A 277 9.76 -6.30 2.77
C TRP A 277 10.99 -7.21 2.63
N LYS A 278 10.91 -8.48 3.02
CA LYS A 278 12.06 -9.40 2.96
C LYS A 278 12.48 -9.67 1.51
N VAL A 279 11.51 -9.79 0.60
CA VAL A 279 11.79 -9.98 -0.83
C VAL A 279 12.34 -8.68 -1.44
N PHE A 280 11.74 -7.53 -1.12
CA PHE A 280 12.22 -6.22 -1.54
C PHE A 280 13.67 -5.96 -1.07
N GLU A 281 13.95 -6.22 0.20
CA GLU A 281 15.29 -6.10 0.77
C GLU A 281 16.30 -7.01 0.05
N CYS A 282 15.91 -8.25 -0.26
CA CYS A 282 16.76 -9.17 -1.02
C CYS A 282 17.07 -8.64 -2.42
N LEU A 283 16.07 -8.13 -3.14
CA LEU A 283 16.26 -7.55 -4.47
C LEU A 283 17.19 -6.34 -4.41
N CYS A 284 16.93 -5.38 -3.51
CA CYS A 284 17.79 -4.21 -3.35
C CYS A 284 19.25 -4.59 -3.02
N LYS A 285 19.47 -5.63 -2.20
CA LYS A 285 20.81 -6.14 -1.90
C LYS A 285 21.49 -6.85 -3.07
N THR A 286 20.73 -7.32 -4.05
CA THR A 286 21.22 -8.04 -5.24
C THR A 286 21.24 -7.19 -6.51
N GLY A 287 21.07 -5.86 -6.38
CA GLY A 287 21.16 -4.93 -7.51
C GLY A 287 19.82 -4.46 -8.07
N SER A 288 18.72 -4.66 -7.33
CA SER A 288 17.36 -4.18 -7.63
C SER A 288 16.72 -4.72 -8.91
N SER A 289 17.37 -5.65 -9.61
CA SER A 289 16.86 -6.27 -10.83
C SER A 289 17.47 -7.65 -11.00
N VAL A 290 16.64 -8.69 -11.07
CA VAL A 290 17.10 -10.09 -11.16
C VAL A 290 16.20 -10.90 -12.09
N ALA A 291 16.73 -11.99 -12.65
CA ALA A 291 15.91 -12.94 -13.37
C ALA A 291 14.93 -13.63 -12.42
N PHE A 292 13.70 -13.86 -12.88
CA PHE A 292 12.65 -14.45 -12.06
C PHE A 292 13.06 -15.82 -11.49
N VAL A 293 13.72 -16.64 -12.31
CA VAL A 293 14.20 -17.97 -11.92
C VAL A 293 15.16 -17.93 -10.72
N ASP A 294 15.97 -16.88 -10.61
CA ASP A 294 16.97 -16.74 -9.55
C ASP A 294 16.29 -16.42 -8.21
N ILE A 295 15.36 -15.47 -8.21
CA ILE A 295 14.64 -15.08 -6.99
C ILE A 295 13.61 -16.14 -6.58
N ALA A 296 12.93 -16.77 -7.55
CA ALA A 296 11.98 -17.85 -7.31
C ALA A 296 12.66 -19.13 -6.80
N GLY A 297 13.91 -19.37 -7.18
CA GLY A 297 14.71 -20.51 -6.71
C GLY A 297 15.22 -20.38 -5.27
N ARG A 298 15.09 -19.21 -4.63
CA ARG A 298 15.53 -18.97 -3.25
C ARG A 298 14.61 -19.65 -2.25
N LYS A 299 14.99 -20.85 -1.79
CA LYS A 299 14.21 -21.64 -0.81
C LYS A 299 13.97 -20.94 0.54
N ASP A 300 14.82 -19.98 0.90
CA ASP A 300 14.67 -19.13 2.10
C ASP A 300 13.60 -18.03 1.96
N LEU A 301 13.18 -17.75 0.72
CA LEU A 301 12.10 -16.83 0.37
C LEU A 301 10.85 -17.61 -0.07
N PHE A 302 11.00 -18.58 -0.98
CA PHE A 302 9.93 -19.36 -1.57
C PHE A 302 10.18 -20.87 -1.34
N PRO A 303 9.82 -21.41 -0.16
CA PRO A 303 10.07 -22.82 0.17
C PRO A 303 9.28 -23.80 -0.70
N HIS A 304 8.19 -23.34 -1.30
CA HIS A 304 7.30 -24.12 -2.18
C HIS A 304 7.63 -23.98 -3.68
N GLY A 305 8.78 -23.37 -4.01
CA GLY A 305 9.29 -23.32 -5.39
C GLY A 305 8.65 -22.27 -6.30
N VAL A 306 8.89 -22.42 -7.61
CA VAL A 306 8.67 -21.39 -8.62
C VAL A 306 7.19 -21.04 -8.81
N GLU A 307 6.29 -22.02 -8.80
CA GLU A 307 4.85 -21.78 -8.95
C GLU A 307 4.29 -20.92 -7.80
N SER A 308 4.75 -21.19 -6.57
CA SER A 308 4.38 -20.38 -5.40
C SER A 308 4.95 -18.97 -5.48
N ALA A 309 6.14 -18.79 -6.04
CA ALA A 309 6.74 -17.47 -6.23
C ALA A 309 5.98 -16.67 -7.29
N GLU A 310 5.59 -17.30 -8.40
CA GLU A 310 4.86 -16.65 -9.49
C GLU A 310 3.51 -16.09 -8.99
N GLY A 311 2.72 -16.91 -8.30
CA GLY A 311 1.45 -16.47 -7.71
C GLY A 311 1.64 -15.29 -6.75
N TRP A 312 2.65 -15.38 -5.88
CA TRP A 312 2.96 -14.32 -4.91
C TRP A 312 3.34 -12.99 -5.57
N PHE A 313 4.18 -13.00 -6.60
CA PHE A 313 4.54 -11.77 -7.32
C PHE A 313 3.35 -11.17 -8.07
N ARG A 314 2.49 -11.99 -8.68
CA ARG A 314 1.28 -11.50 -9.38
C ARG A 314 0.26 -10.88 -8.42
N GLU A 315 0.18 -11.37 -7.19
CA GLU A 315 -0.72 -10.84 -6.16
C GLU A 315 -0.14 -9.61 -5.44
N THR A 316 1.18 -9.52 -5.29
CA THR A 316 1.85 -8.43 -4.57
C THR A 316 2.02 -7.20 -5.46
N LYS A 317 1.48 -6.06 -5.03
CA LYS A 317 1.52 -4.80 -5.79
C LYS A 317 2.25 -3.72 -4.99
N GLY A 318 2.99 -2.86 -5.68
CA GLY A 318 3.56 -1.63 -5.11
C GLY A 318 5.08 -1.62 -4.98
N SER A 319 5.70 -2.74 -4.60
CA SER A 319 7.16 -2.81 -4.37
C SER A 319 7.98 -3.46 -5.49
N PHE A 320 7.31 -4.01 -6.52
CA PHE A 320 7.97 -4.79 -7.57
C PHE A 320 7.44 -4.42 -8.95
N LEU A 321 8.33 -4.43 -9.94
CA LEU A 321 7.96 -4.39 -11.36
C LEU A 321 8.28 -5.73 -11.99
N ILE A 322 7.30 -6.28 -12.69
CA ILE A 322 7.36 -7.63 -13.29
C ILE A 322 7.46 -7.47 -14.79
N THR A 323 8.49 -8.04 -15.41
CA THR A 323 8.60 -8.12 -16.88
C THR A 323 8.24 -9.52 -17.32
N GLU A 324 7.39 -9.62 -18.34
CA GLU A 324 6.91 -10.87 -18.91
C GLU A 324 7.51 -11.08 -20.30
N ASN A 325 7.71 -12.34 -20.67
CA ASN A 325 8.07 -12.70 -22.03
C ASN A 325 6.80 -12.77 -22.93
N SER A 326 6.98 -13.07 -24.21
CA SER A 326 5.88 -13.21 -25.18
C SER A 326 4.85 -14.30 -24.85
N GLN A 327 5.18 -15.22 -23.95
CA GLN A 327 4.30 -16.30 -23.49
C GLN A 327 3.57 -15.94 -22.18
N GLY A 328 3.75 -14.71 -21.66
CA GLY A 328 3.15 -14.25 -20.41
C GLY A 328 3.84 -14.77 -19.15
N MET A 329 5.00 -15.45 -19.28
CA MET A 329 5.78 -15.90 -18.13
C MET A 329 6.65 -14.77 -17.60
N ILE A 330 6.78 -14.68 -16.27
CA ILE A 330 7.66 -13.70 -15.64
C ILE A 330 9.11 -14.04 -15.98
N SER A 331 9.81 -13.11 -16.63
CA SER A 331 11.22 -13.24 -16.99
C SER A 331 12.14 -12.51 -16.02
N GLN A 332 11.71 -11.34 -15.52
CA GLN A 332 12.53 -10.47 -14.69
C GLN A 332 11.67 -9.77 -13.64
N VAL A 333 12.27 -9.53 -12.47
CA VAL A 333 11.66 -8.80 -11.35
C VAL A 333 12.60 -7.68 -10.91
N ASP A 334 12.07 -6.47 -10.86
CA ASP A 334 12.77 -5.30 -10.36
C ASP A 334 12.21 -4.87 -9.01
N ALA A 335 13.07 -4.50 -8.06
CA ALA A 335 12.65 -3.74 -6.88
C ALA A 335 12.22 -2.35 -7.32
N PHE A 336 11.14 -1.84 -6.73
CA PHE A 336 10.59 -0.55 -7.11
C PHE A 336 10.09 0.23 -5.90
N SER A 337 10.35 1.53 -5.93
CA SER A 337 9.81 2.47 -4.97
C SER A 337 9.51 3.79 -5.68
N ALA A 338 8.25 4.19 -5.73
CA ALA A 338 7.85 5.47 -6.33
C ALA A 338 8.54 6.70 -5.69
N ARG A 339 9.14 6.53 -4.51
CA ARG A 339 9.87 7.55 -3.73
C ARG A 339 11.39 7.51 -3.93
N ALA A 340 11.91 6.46 -4.54
CA ALA A 340 13.32 6.38 -4.91
C ALA A 340 13.56 7.10 -6.24
N ARG A 341 13.35 8.43 -6.27
CA ARG A 341 13.51 9.26 -7.48
C ARG A 341 14.30 10.52 -7.21
N PRO A 342 15.11 11.02 -8.17
CA PRO A 342 15.85 12.25 -7.97
C PRO A 342 14.95 13.48 -7.97
N CYS A 343 15.25 14.44 -7.09
CA CYS A 343 14.56 15.72 -7.02
C CYS A 343 14.92 16.60 -8.23
N LEU A 344 13.91 17.00 -9.02
CA LEU A 344 14.09 17.83 -10.22
C LEU A 344 14.64 19.22 -9.89
N SER A 345 14.09 19.90 -8.87
CA SER A 345 14.51 21.26 -8.48
C SER A 345 15.97 21.29 -8.02
N TYR A 346 16.35 20.28 -7.24
CA TYR A 346 17.73 20.11 -6.77
C TYR A 346 18.68 19.88 -7.93
N ASN A 347 18.35 18.97 -8.85
CA ASN A 347 19.20 18.70 -10.00
C ASN A 347 19.28 19.85 -11.00
N LYS A 348 18.30 20.76 -11.00
CA LYS A 348 18.34 21.97 -11.82
C LYS A 348 19.26 23.06 -11.27
N SER A 349 19.39 23.19 -9.94
CA SER A 349 19.97 24.40 -9.33
C SER A 349 20.90 24.16 -8.13
N GLY A 350 21.12 22.90 -7.74
CA GLY A 350 21.78 22.54 -6.47
C GLY A 350 20.98 22.90 -5.23
N LYS A 351 19.78 23.48 -5.39
CA LYS A 351 18.92 23.95 -4.31
C LYS A 351 17.51 23.40 -4.49
N CYS A 352 16.88 23.07 -3.38
CA CYS A 352 15.47 22.78 -3.32
C CYS A 352 14.92 23.54 -2.12
N VAL A 353 13.86 24.32 -2.32
CA VAL A 353 13.22 25.13 -1.27
C VAL A 353 12.12 24.37 -0.53
N LYS A 354 11.73 23.20 -1.07
CA LYS A 354 10.72 22.34 -0.47
C LYS A 354 11.35 21.62 0.73
N TYR A 355 10.88 21.97 1.93
CA TYR A 355 11.35 21.41 3.20
C TYR A 355 10.91 19.95 3.36
N ASP A 356 9.66 19.64 2.97
CA ASP A 356 9.05 18.30 2.96
C ASP A 356 9.27 17.55 1.62
N CYS A 357 10.40 17.78 0.94
CA CYS A 357 10.63 17.16 -0.37
C CYS A 357 10.67 15.63 -0.27
N THR A 358 9.85 14.97 -1.07
CA THR A 358 9.69 13.50 -1.08
C THR A 358 10.58 12.79 -2.11
N ASN A 359 11.46 13.54 -2.78
CA ASN A 359 12.42 13.03 -3.77
C ASN A 359 13.85 13.16 -3.22
N LEU A 360 14.73 12.27 -3.67
CA LEU A 360 16.13 12.20 -3.25
C LEU A 360 16.94 13.36 -3.84
N HIS A 361 17.67 14.07 -2.99
CA HIS A 361 18.61 15.14 -3.36
C HIS A 361 19.95 14.54 -3.74
N ILE A 362 19.94 13.70 -4.77
CA ILE A 362 21.10 13.04 -5.37
C ILE A 362 21.34 13.59 -6.77
N CYS A 363 22.60 13.67 -7.17
CA CYS A 363 23.02 14.00 -8.54
C CYS A 363 22.50 12.95 -9.53
N ARG A 364 21.72 13.38 -10.52
CA ARG A 364 21.21 12.52 -11.60
C ARG A 364 22.32 11.88 -12.41
N ASP A 365 23.37 12.65 -12.72
CA ASP A 365 24.51 12.16 -13.48
C ASP A 365 25.33 11.13 -12.69
N TYR A 366 25.39 11.23 -11.36
CA TYR A 366 25.99 10.19 -10.53
C TYR A 366 25.18 8.89 -10.58
N VAL A 367 23.84 9.01 -10.50
CA VAL A 367 22.95 7.84 -10.59
C VAL A 367 23.15 7.09 -11.91
N THR A 368 23.41 7.78 -13.02
CA THR A 368 23.65 7.17 -14.34
C THR A 368 25.13 6.88 -14.65
N ASP A 369 26.04 7.00 -13.69
CA ASP A 369 27.50 6.85 -13.89
C ASP A 369 28.14 7.83 -14.88
N SER A 370 27.49 8.98 -15.10
CA SER A 370 27.87 9.94 -16.12
C SER A 370 28.33 11.30 -15.55
N CYS A 371 28.59 11.39 -14.25
CA CYS A 371 29.03 12.65 -13.64
C CYS A 371 30.52 12.91 -13.91
N SER A 372 30.80 13.88 -14.79
CA SER A 372 32.18 14.27 -15.13
C SER A 372 32.89 15.07 -14.04
N SER A 373 32.14 15.71 -13.14
CA SER A 373 32.72 16.50 -12.05
C SER A 373 33.26 15.62 -10.90
N GLY A 374 32.86 14.35 -10.83
CA GLY A 374 33.32 13.42 -9.78
C GLY A 374 33.19 14.03 -8.39
N VAL A 375 34.29 14.02 -7.62
CA VAL A 375 34.36 14.58 -6.24
C VAL A 375 34.14 16.10 -6.17
N THR A 376 34.26 16.82 -7.29
CA THR A 376 34.03 18.27 -7.37
C THR A 376 32.60 18.63 -7.76
N CYS A 377 31.70 17.65 -7.90
CA CYS A 377 30.30 17.90 -8.20
C CYS A 377 29.66 18.72 -7.07
N PRO A 378 28.93 19.81 -7.38
CA PRO A 378 28.21 20.58 -6.36
C PRO A 378 26.94 19.86 -5.86
N LEU A 379 26.57 18.73 -6.48
CA LEU A 379 25.43 17.91 -6.10
C LEU A 379 25.89 16.69 -5.29
N ASN A 380 25.02 16.16 -4.44
CA ASN A 380 25.36 15.01 -3.60
C ASN A 380 25.60 13.75 -4.45
N HIS A 381 26.67 13.04 -4.13
CA HIS A 381 27.00 11.69 -4.63
C HIS A 381 26.80 10.60 -3.56
N HIS A 382 26.26 10.99 -2.39
CA HIS A 382 25.90 10.09 -1.31
C HIS A 382 24.42 10.25 -0.99
N PHE A 383 23.71 9.14 -0.89
CA PHE A 383 22.30 9.13 -0.54
C PHE A 383 22.11 9.48 0.94
N HIS A 384 23.02 9.02 1.81
CA HIS A 384 23.03 9.36 3.22
C HIS A 384 23.64 10.75 3.45
N ASN A 385 22.92 11.76 2.99
CA ASN A 385 23.26 13.16 3.20
C ASN A 385 22.32 13.80 4.22
N GLN A 386 22.71 14.97 4.75
CA GLN A 386 21.95 15.69 5.77
C GLN A 386 20.47 15.87 5.40
N ARG A 387 20.18 16.05 4.11
CA ARG A 387 18.83 16.35 3.62
C ARG A 387 17.96 15.11 3.39
N ASP A 388 18.56 14.01 2.97
CA ASP A 388 17.83 12.79 2.60
C ASP A 388 17.80 11.74 3.72
N ASN A 389 18.64 11.82 4.75
CA ASN A 389 18.68 10.85 5.84
C ASN A 389 17.30 10.61 6.47
N ALA A 390 16.57 11.67 6.79
CA ALA A 390 15.22 11.55 7.36
C ALA A 390 14.22 10.94 6.36
N LEU A 391 14.34 11.28 5.08
CA LEU A 391 13.54 10.67 4.01
C LEU A 391 13.83 9.17 3.94
N LEU A 392 15.09 8.75 3.82
CA LEU A 392 15.52 7.36 3.74
C LEU A 392 15.02 6.54 4.92
N SER A 393 15.17 7.02 6.15
CA SER A 393 14.66 6.34 7.35
C SER A 393 13.13 6.23 7.34
N ARG A 394 12.43 7.25 6.86
CA ARG A 394 10.97 7.24 6.76
C ARG A 394 10.46 6.22 5.74
N ILE A 395 11.15 6.05 4.62
CA ILE A 395 10.82 5.04 3.59
C ILE A 395 11.51 3.70 3.81
N ASN A 396 12.19 3.53 4.94
CA ASN A 396 12.88 2.31 5.30
C ASN A 396 13.91 1.91 4.24
N LEU A 397 14.69 2.87 3.73
CA LEU A 397 15.76 2.65 2.75
C LEU A 397 17.15 2.98 3.34
N ASP A 398 17.23 3.44 4.59
CA ASP A 398 18.45 3.87 5.26
C ASP A 398 19.46 2.73 5.48
N GLN A 399 19.00 1.48 5.51
CA GLN A 399 19.86 0.31 5.64
C GLN A 399 20.62 -0.09 4.35
N PHE A 400 20.28 0.48 3.19
CA PHE A 400 20.92 0.12 1.93
C PHE A 400 22.16 0.97 1.67
N THR A 401 23.14 0.43 0.94
CA THR A 401 24.33 1.19 0.55
C THR A 401 24.03 2.17 -0.59
N ASP A 402 24.90 3.14 -0.84
CA ASP A 402 24.77 4.07 -1.97
C ASP A 402 24.61 3.33 -3.31
N LEU A 403 25.34 2.24 -3.52
CA LEU A 403 25.26 1.44 -4.74
C LEU A 403 23.89 0.74 -4.88
N GLN A 404 23.34 0.23 -3.77
CA GLN A 404 22.03 -0.43 -3.75
C GLN A 404 20.90 0.59 -3.97
N LEU A 405 20.99 1.76 -3.34
CA LEU A 405 20.04 2.86 -3.53
C LEU A 405 20.11 3.39 -4.95
N ARG A 406 21.31 3.53 -5.52
CA ARG A 406 21.50 3.88 -6.93
C ARG A 406 20.77 2.93 -7.87
N ALA A 407 20.93 1.62 -7.66
CA ALA A 407 20.24 0.60 -8.46
C ALA A 407 18.71 0.69 -8.32
N LEU A 408 18.20 0.92 -7.10
CA LEU A 408 16.77 1.13 -6.85
C LEU A 408 16.24 2.42 -7.51
N VAL A 409 17.03 3.49 -7.54
CA VAL A 409 16.64 4.73 -8.23
C VAL A 409 16.54 4.50 -9.74
N LEU A 410 17.47 3.75 -10.32
CA LEU A 410 17.42 3.38 -11.74
C LEU A 410 16.16 2.58 -12.05
N SER A 411 15.82 1.55 -11.27
CA SER A 411 14.59 0.76 -11.50
C SER A 411 13.30 1.55 -11.26
N SER A 412 13.36 2.61 -10.44
CA SER A 412 12.20 3.41 -10.05
C SER A 412 11.96 4.68 -10.88
N THR A 413 12.89 5.01 -11.78
CA THR A 413 12.87 6.25 -12.58
C THR A 413 12.82 5.91 -14.07
N PRO A 414 12.02 6.61 -14.89
CA PRO A 414 11.99 6.37 -16.33
C PRO A 414 13.37 6.61 -16.94
N GLN A 415 13.77 5.74 -17.87
CA GLN A 415 15.08 5.76 -18.50
C GLN A 415 14.95 5.78 -20.02
N ILE A 416 15.91 6.40 -20.70
CA ILE A 416 16.10 6.24 -22.14
C ILE A 416 16.58 4.82 -22.46
N CYS A 417 16.06 4.26 -23.53
CA CYS A 417 16.54 3.01 -24.10
C CYS A 417 17.84 3.24 -24.90
N ALA A 418 18.96 2.78 -24.35
CA ALA A 418 20.26 2.79 -25.01
C ALA A 418 20.25 1.95 -26.29
N GLU A 419 19.62 0.78 -26.27
CA GLU A 419 19.50 -0.11 -27.44
C GLU A 419 18.76 0.59 -28.59
N TYR A 420 17.73 1.39 -28.29
CA TYR A 420 16.99 2.16 -29.29
C TYR A 420 17.86 3.25 -29.92
N ASN A 421 18.60 4.00 -29.10
CA ASN A 421 19.53 5.04 -29.59
C ASN A 421 20.70 4.46 -30.39
N ASN A 422 20.99 3.16 -30.24
CA ASN A 422 21.97 2.42 -31.04
C ASN A 422 21.33 1.60 -32.17
N SER A 423 20.04 1.77 -32.43
CA SER A 423 19.28 1.06 -33.49
C SER A 423 19.30 -0.47 -33.39
N ILE A 424 19.47 -1.02 -32.18
CA ILE A 424 19.50 -2.47 -31.90
C ILE A 424 18.34 -2.94 -31.00
N CYS A 425 17.46 -2.05 -30.53
CA CYS A 425 16.29 -2.44 -29.76
C CYS A 425 15.26 -3.14 -30.64
N ASN A 426 14.98 -4.41 -30.36
CA ASN A 426 13.97 -5.23 -31.04
C ASN A 426 12.71 -5.49 -30.18
N ARG A 427 12.62 -4.87 -29.00
CA ARG A 427 11.54 -5.10 -28.03
C ARG A 427 10.25 -4.33 -28.38
N GLY A 428 10.34 -3.29 -29.22
CA GLY A 428 9.20 -2.45 -29.58
C GLY A 428 8.42 -1.97 -28.35
N ASP A 429 7.10 -2.10 -28.39
CA ASP A 429 6.19 -1.70 -27.30
C ASP A 429 6.38 -2.46 -25.99
N SER A 430 7.07 -3.60 -26.01
CA SER A 430 7.39 -4.39 -24.81
C SER A 430 8.66 -3.92 -24.08
N CYS A 431 9.36 -2.93 -24.62
CA CYS A 431 10.48 -2.31 -23.93
C CYS A 431 10.00 -1.61 -22.65
N ASN A 432 10.77 -1.69 -21.57
CA ASN A 432 10.46 -1.00 -20.31
C ASN A 432 11.17 0.37 -20.20
N ARG A 433 11.84 0.80 -21.27
CA ARG A 433 12.57 2.07 -21.37
C ARG A 433 12.01 2.90 -22.51
N ILE A 434 12.09 4.21 -22.40
CA ILE A 434 11.52 5.15 -23.36
C ILE A 434 12.40 5.21 -24.62
N HIS A 435 11.78 5.04 -25.78
CA HIS A 435 12.40 5.18 -27.09
C HIS A 435 12.45 6.66 -27.51
N MET A 436 13.40 7.41 -26.96
CA MET A 436 13.59 8.83 -27.26
C MET A 436 15.06 9.11 -27.58
N CYS A 437 15.31 10.05 -28.49
CA CYS A 437 16.64 10.58 -28.78
C CYS A 437 17.27 11.20 -27.51
N CYS A 438 18.38 10.62 -27.06
CA CYS A 438 19.14 11.16 -25.93
C CYS A 438 19.73 12.55 -26.23
N GLY A 439 20.17 12.80 -27.47
CA GLY A 439 20.64 14.12 -27.91
C GLY A 439 19.56 15.18 -27.82
N TYR A 440 18.30 14.83 -28.14
CA TYR A 440 17.17 15.74 -27.99
C TYR A 440 16.92 16.08 -26.52
N LEU A 441 16.88 15.06 -25.64
CA LEU A 441 16.71 15.26 -24.20
C LEU A 441 17.82 16.13 -23.60
N ARG A 442 19.05 16.01 -24.11
CA ARG A 442 20.23 16.82 -23.74
C ARG A 442 20.28 18.19 -24.39
N LYS A 443 19.40 18.50 -25.35
CA LYS A 443 19.41 19.71 -26.19
C LYS A 443 20.68 19.85 -27.04
N SER A 444 21.27 18.74 -27.47
CA SER A 444 22.45 18.68 -28.34
C SER A 444 22.17 18.10 -29.73
N CYS A 445 20.93 17.69 -30.02
CA CYS A 445 20.52 17.20 -31.33
C CYS A 445 20.47 18.35 -32.35
N SER A 446 21.14 18.18 -33.48
CA SER A 446 21.39 19.24 -34.46
C SER A 446 20.24 19.47 -35.44
N ASP A 447 19.36 18.49 -35.66
CA ASP A 447 18.19 18.63 -36.53
C ASP A 447 17.12 17.57 -36.22
N GLU A 448 15.84 17.98 -36.12
CA GLU A 448 14.73 17.06 -35.79
C GLU A 448 14.41 16.09 -36.92
N TYR A 449 14.76 16.44 -38.16
CA TYR A 449 14.42 15.64 -39.33
C TYR A 449 15.56 14.70 -39.78
N GLU A 450 16.81 14.98 -39.43
CA GLU A 450 17.96 14.19 -39.89
C GLU A 450 18.48 13.18 -38.86
N CYS A 451 18.10 13.30 -37.57
CA CYS A 451 18.63 12.42 -36.53
C CYS A 451 18.08 10.97 -36.59
N GLY A 452 16.91 10.77 -37.22
CA GLY A 452 16.29 9.46 -37.41
C GLY A 452 15.76 8.78 -36.13
N LEU A 453 15.64 9.53 -35.02
CA LEU A 453 15.14 9.06 -33.73
C LEU A 453 13.95 9.92 -33.27
N ASP A 454 13.11 9.38 -32.40
CA ASP A 454 11.91 10.05 -31.91
C ASP A 454 12.22 11.12 -30.84
N HIS A 455 11.51 12.25 -30.91
CA HIS A 455 11.65 13.40 -30.00
C HIS A 455 10.43 13.53 -29.06
N GLU A 456 9.98 14.74 -28.74
CA GLU A 456 8.88 15.00 -27.78
C GLU A 456 7.56 14.30 -28.16
N GLY A 457 7.30 14.09 -29.45
CA GLY A 457 6.12 13.36 -29.94
C GLY A 457 5.97 11.96 -29.32
N VAL A 458 7.06 11.31 -28.93
CA VAL A 458 7.03 9.97 -28.31
C VAL A 458 6.31 9.95 -26.96
N MET A 459 6.20 11.10 -26.27
CA MET A 459 5.47 11.23 -25.00
C MET A 459 3.95 10.99 -25.15
N HIS A 460 3.47 10.91 -26.39
CA HIS A 460 2.08 10.61 -26.73
C HIS A 460 1.84 9.16 -27.13
N THR A 461 2.88 8.36 -27.36
CA THR A 461 2.75 6.97 -27.79
C THR A 461 2.23 6.06 -26.67
N ASP A 462 1.52 4.99 -27.05
CA ASP A 462 1.02 3.98 -26.12
C ASP A 462 2.17 3.30 -25.36
N HIS A 463 3.30 3.07 -26.01
CA HIS A 463 4.49 2.53 -25.40
C HIS A 463 5.00 3.40 -24.24
N THR A 464 5.23 4.70 -24.46
CA THR A 464 5.68 5.59 -23.38
C THR A 464 4.65 5.70 -22.26
N GLN A 465 3.35 5.73 -22.59
CA GLN A 465 2.30 5.74 -21.59
C GLN A 465 2.31 4.48 -20.71
N LYS A 466 2.51 3.29 -21.31
CA LYS A 466 2.68 2.03 -20.55
C LYS A 466 3.90 2.05 -19.65
N VAL A 467 5.03 2.59 -20.11
CA VAL A 467 6.24 2.75 -19.27
C VAL A 467 5.98 3.69 -18.09
N LEU A 468 5.30 4.82 -18.31
CA LEU A 468 4.95 5.75 -17.24
C LEU A 468 3.91 5.14 -16.28
N GLU A 469 2.91 4.42 -16.76
CA GLU A 469 1.93 3.72 -15.91
C GLU A 469 2.60 2.64 -15.06
N ARG A 470 3.50 1.85 -15.65
CA ARG A 470 4.33 0.86 -14.93
C ARG A 470 5.08 1.51 -13.78
N LEU A 471 5.55 2.74 -13.96
CA LEU A 471 6.26 3.52 -12.94
C LEU A 471 5.33 4.37 -12.07
N MET A 472 4.00 4.23 -12.13
CA MET A 472 3.06 5.07 -11.36
C MET A 472 3.23 6.58 -11.63
N LEU A 473 3.50 6.96 -12.88
CA LEU A 473 3.66 8.33 -13.36
C LEU A 473 2.55 8.77 -14.31
N ASN A 474 1.45 8.01 -14.40
CA ASN A 474 0.31 8.28 -15.29
C ASN A 474 -0.43 9.60 -14.97
N ASN A 475 -0.32 10.11 -13.74
CA ASN A 475 -0.91 11.39 -13.33
C ASN A 475 0.05 12.59 -13.48
N VAL A 476 1.29 12.36 -13.94
CA VAL A 476 2.28 13.42 -14.12
C VAL A 476 2.13 14.01 -15.51
N GLY A 477 2.12 15.35 -15.59
CA GLY A 477 2.09 16.05 -16.88
C GLY A 477 3.29 15.66 -17.75
N LYS A 478 3.07 15.44 -19.05
CA LYS A 478 4.08 14.91 -19.99
C LYS A 478 5.39 15.70 -19.98
N HIS A 479 5.30 17.03 -19.95
CA HIS A 479 6.48 17.90 -19.88
C HIS A 479 7.28 17.71 -18.58
N ASP A 480 6.63 17.43 -17.46
CA ASP A 480 7.33 17.14 -16.20
C ASP A 480 7.86 15.72 -16.16
N ALA A 481 7.12 14.75 -16.72
CA ALA A 481 7.59 13.38 -16.89
C ALA A 481 8.86 13.32 -17.76
N MET A 482 8.92 14.12 -18.84
CA MET A 482 10.11 14.23 -19.70
C MET A 482 11.34 14.69 -18.92
N LYS A 483 11.20 15.65 -18.00
CA LYS A 483 12.30 16.09 -17.12
C LYS A 483 12.77 15.02 -16.14
N MET A 484 11.93 14.03 -15.84
CA MET A 484 12.27 12.92 -14.93
C MET A 484 13.12 11.85 -15.61
N ILE A 485 13.09 11.75 -16.94
CA ILE A 485 13.77 10.70 -17.71
C ILE A 485 15.27 10.76 -17.48
N LEU A 486 15.84 9.67 -16.97
CA LEU A 486 17.26 9.46 -16.85
C LEU A 486 17.85 9.01 -18.18
N ASP A 487 19.02 9.52 -18.49
CA ASP A 487 19.73 9.24 -19.70
C ASP A 487 21.17 8.88 -19.34
N ASP A 488 21.57 7.69 -19.76
CA ASP A 488 22.92 7.21 -19.55
C ASP A 488 23.85 7.89 -20.56
N LYS A 489 24.65 8.86 -20.10
CA LYS A 489 25.57 9.57 -21.01
C LYS A 489 26.66 8.68 -21.60
N LEU A 490 26.93 7.52 -21.02
CA LEU A 490 27.87 6.53 -21.55
C LEU A 490 27.27 5.70 -22.69
N SER A 491 25.93 5.69 -22.81
CA SER A 491 25.20 4.94 -23.84
C SER A 491 25.18 5.61 -25.23
N LEU A 492 25.98 6.67 -25.45
CA LEU A 492 25.94 7.42 -26.72
C LEU A 492 26.49 6.67 -27.93
N ALA A 493 25.74 6.87 -29.01
CA ALA A 493 25.79 6.27 -30.32
C ALA A 493 27.16 6.37 -31.01
N GLY A 494 27.49 5.35 -31.80
CA GLY A 494 28.65 5.34 -32.70
C GLY A 494 28.72 6.46 -33.75
N LYS A 495 27.79 7.44 -33.75
CA LYS A 495 27.84 8.66 -34.57
C LYS A 495 28.45 9.88 -33.85
N ASP A 496 28.61 9.86 -32.53
CA ASP A 496 29.28 10.94 -31.77
C ASP A 496 30.80 10.77 -31.66
N LYS A 497 31.37 9.70 -32.23
CA LYS A 497 32.84 9.52 -32.29
C LYS A 497 33.53 10.25 -33.45
N THR A 498 32.79 10.89 -34.37
CA THR A 498 33.38 11.49 -35.58
C THR A 498 33.20 13.00 -35.72
N LYS A 499 32.80 13.74 -34.67
CA LYS A 499 32.73 15.22 -34.75
C LYS A 499 33.23 15.99 -33.52
N CYS A 500 34.09 15.39 -32.70
CA CYS A 500 34.90 16.12 -31.72
C CYS A 500 36.40 15.96 -32.03
N GLU A 501 36.82 16.53 -33.17
CA GLU A 501 38.19 17.04 -33.32
C GLU A 501 38.09 18.49 -33.81
N TYR A 502 38.86 19.34 -33.12
CA TYR A 502 39.05 20.80 -33.21
C TYR A 502 38.11 21.68 -32.37
#